data_AF-A0A9I9D0J8-F1
#
_entry.id   AF-A0A9I9D0J8-F1
#
_cell.length_a   1.000
_cell.length_b   1.000
_cell.length_c   1.000
_cell.angle_alpha   90.00
_cell.angle_beta   90.00
_cell.angle_gamma   90.00
#
_symmetry.space_group_name_H-M   'P 1'
#
loop_
_entity.id
_entity.type
_entity.pdbx_description
1 polymer ?
#
loop_
_entity_poly.entity_id
_entity_poly.type
_entity_poly.pdbx_seq_one_letter_code
_entity_poly.pdbx_strand_id
1 'polypeptide(L)'
;MTCVISSSRFTLSISKSIGLCPCPRSRVFPSSSPLSLHSSIRKSHPFCSASMSQSAETNSVSTPDDAGVQAEETPDVLIQYVVLRRDLIDSWPLGSVVTQGCHASVSAIWLTKDDPHTSDYCNPDNIDSMHKVTLEVKGETQMVNLSEKLKANSIVHKLWIEQPENIPTCLATKPYPKSVVSPFFKKLKLCK
;
A
#
# COMPACT_ATOMS: atom_id res chain seq x y z
N MET A 1 5.05 -62.51 -42.41
CA MET A 1 6.34 -62.23 -41.74
C MET A 1 6.09 -61.15 -40.69
N THR A 2 6.12 -61.53 -39.41
CA THR A 2 5.86 -60.66 -38.25
C THR A 2 7.09 -60.68 -37.35
N CYS A 3 7.71 -59.52 -37.13
CA CYS A 3 8.88 -59.40 -36.25
C CYS A 3 8.43 -58.96 -34.85
N VAL A 4 8.87 -59.70 -33.83
CA VAL A 4 8.65 -59.40 -32.41
C VAL A 4 9.98 -58.95 -31.83
N ILE A 5 10.03 -57.77 -31.20
CA ILE A 5 11.18 -57.34 -30.39
C ILE A 5 10.64 -56.87 -29.03
N SER A 6 11.40 -57.18 -27.97
CA SER A 6 10.95 -57.22 -26.58
C SER A 6 11.91 -56.45 -25.67
N SER A 7 11.37 -55.88 -24.59
CA SER A 7 12.09 -55.43 -23.36
C SER A 7 13.09 -54.27 -23.54
N SER A 8 13.21 -53.28 -22.65
CA SER A 8 13.24 -53.37 -21.19
C SER A 8 12.80 -52.06 -20.50
N ARG A 9 12.33 -52.17 -19.26
CA ARG A 9 12.11 -51.01 -18.37
C ARG A 9 13.39 -50.70 -17.60
N PHE A 10 13.84 -49.44 -17.61
CA PHE A 10 14.89 -48.97 -16.69
C PHE A 10 14.25 -48.41 -15.41
N THR A 11 14.50 -49.07 -14.28
CA THR A 11 14.21 -48.54 -12.95
C THR A 11 15.48 -47.96 -12.35
N LEU A 12 15.54 -46.64 -12.15
CA LEU A 12 16.66 -46.00 -11.50
C LEU A 12 16.39 -45.85 -9.99
N SER A 13 17.02 -46.70 -9.18
CA SER A 13 17.06 -46.55 -7.73
C SER A 13 18.27 -45.71 -7.35
N ILE A 14 18.06 -44.56 -6.71
CA ILE A 14 19.13 -43.74 -6.12
C ILE A 14 18.88 -43.65 -4.62
N SER A 15 19.63 -44.46 -3.88
CA SER A 15 19.84 -44.28 -2.44
C SER A 15 20.82 -43.14 -2.21
N LYS A 16 20.46 -42.16 -1.37
CA LYS A 16 21.42 -41.25 -0.75
C LYS A 16 21.09 -41.01 0.72
N SER A 17 22.12 -41.20 1.54
CA SER A 17 22.07 -41.24 3.00
C SER A 17 21.72 -39.89 3.64
N ILE A 18 21.00 -39.94 4.74
CA ILE A 18 20.71 -38.79 5.60
C ILE A 18 21.95 -38.48 6.44
N GLY A 19 22.70 -37.45 6.04
CA GLY A 19 23.79 -36.88 6.83
C GLY A 19 23.27 -35.81 7.79
N LEU A 20 23.20 -36.11 9.08
CA LEU A 20 22.86 -35.14 10.12
C LEU A 20 24.07 -34.24 10.43
N CYS A 21 23.98 -32.95 10.10
CA CYS A 21 24.94 -31.94 10.55
C CYS A 21 24.54 -31.37 11.92
N PRO A 22 25.40 -31.48 12.96
CA PRO A 22 25.19 -30.79 14.24
C PRO A 22 25.82 -29.39 14.21
N CYS A 23 25.01 -28.34 14.21
CA CYS A 23 25.52 -26.97 14.39
C CYS A 23 25.93 -26.73 15.86
N PRO A 24 27.15 -26.23 16.15
CA PRO A 24 27.58 -25.98 17.52
C PRO A 24 26.93 -24.69 18.08
N ARG A 25 26.32 -24.82 19.26
CA ARG A 25 25.70 -23.72 20.02
C ARG A 25 26.78 -22.86 20.69
N SER A 26 27.20 -21.78 20.04
CA SER A 26 28.11 -20.81 20.64
C SER A 26 27.41 -20.02 21.76
N ARG A 27 28.13 -19.83 22.88
CA ARG A 27 27.68 -19.03 24.03
C ARG A 27 28.15 -17.59 23.83
N VAL A 28 27.32 -16.63 24.19
CA VAL A 28 27.74 -15.23 24.41
C VAL A 28 27.46 -14.91 25.88
N PHE A 29 28.50 -14.50 26.61
CA PHE A 29 28.41 -14.02 27.99
C PHE A 29 28.25 -12.49 28.00
N PRO A 30 27.77 -11.87 29.11
CA PRO A 30 27.19 -10.54 29.08
C PRO A 30 28.24 -9.43 29.20
N SER A 31 27.90 -8.25 28.68
CA SER A 31 28.59 -7.00 28.98
C SER A 31 27.60 -5.83 28.90
N SER A 32 27.29 -5.22 30.05
CA SER A 32 26.79 -3.84 30.18
C SER A 32 26.76 -3.47 31.67
N SER A 33 27.66 -2.58 32.08
CA SER A 33 27.53 -1.81 33.33
C SER A 33 27.04 -0.40 32.99
N PRO A 34 26.34 0.29 33.92
CA PRO A 34 25.45 1.38 33.55
C PRO A 34 26.13 2.75 33.52
N LEU A 35 25.57 3.67 32.74
CA LEU A 35 25.74 5.11 32.98
C LEU A 35 24.39 5.80 33.10
N SER A 36 24.25 6.53 34.20
CA SER A 36 23.08 7.31 34.56
C SER A 36 23.05 8.63 33.79
N LEU A 37 21.88 9.04 33.33
CA LEU A 37 21.62 10.43 32.92
C LEU A 37 20.43 10.95 33.72
N HIS A 38 20.76 11.81 34.67
CA HIS A 38 19.85 12.30 35.70
C HIS A 38 18.89 13.34 35.11
N SER A 39 17.62 13.25 35.48
CA SER A 39 16.64 14.29 35.15
C SER A 39 16.94 15.59 35.90
N SER A 40 16.73 16.74 35.25
CA SER A 40 16.60 18.04 35.92
C SER A 40 15.80 19.04 35.08
N ILE A 41 14.50 18.99 35.35
CA ILE A 41 13.51 20.07 35.29
C ILE A 41 14.11 21.49 35.13
N ARG A 42 13.66 22.23 34.11
CA ARG A 42 13.40 23.67 34.23
C ARG A 42 12.04 23.99 33.61
N LYS A 43 11.13 24.51 34.44
CA LYS A 43 9.86 25.12 34.00
C LYS A 43 10.15 26.58 33.64
N SER A 44 9.62 27.06 32.51
CA SER A 44 9.51 28.50 32.22
C SER A 44 8.39 28.79 31.21
N HIS A 45 7.18 28.98 31.72
CA HIS A 45 6.27 30.01 31.21
C HIS A 45 6.71 31.36 31.81
N PRO A 46 6.26 32.54 31.32
CA PRO A 46 5.13 32.77 30.41
C PRO A 46 5.47 33.67 29.20
N PHE A 47 4.50 33.87 28.31
CA PHE A 47 3.84 35.18 28.14
C PHE A 47 2.65 35.03 27.18
N CYS A 48 1.46 35.32 27.69
CA CYS A 48 0.25 35.46 26.88
C CYS A 48 0.04 36.96 26.65
N SER A 49 -0.17 37.37 25.40
CA SER A 49 -0.53 38.75 25.07
C SER A 49 -1.84 38.71 24.28
N ALA A 50 -2.90 39.24 24.88
CA ALA A 50 -4.20 39.37 24.24
C ALA A 50 -4.21 40.59 23.32
N SER A 51 -4.61 40.42 22.06
CA SER A 51 -4.86 41.56 21.16
C SER A 51 -6.26 42.11 21.39
N MET A 52 -6.39 43.43 21.46
CA MET A 52 -7.64 44.13 21.76
C MET A 52 -8.50 44.36 20.51
N SER A 53 -9.82 44.23 20.67
CA SER A 53 -10.84 44.56 19.68
C SER A 53 -10.96 46.06 19.45
N GLN A 54 -11.24 46.49 18.21
CA GLN A 54 -12.08 47.66 17.94
C GLN A 54 -13.02 47.38 16.76
N SER A 55 -14.22 47.93 16.84
CA SER A 55 -15.33 47.75 15.92
C SER A 55 -15.56 49.01 15.07
N ALA A 56 -16.07 48.81 13.85
CA ALA A 56 -16.72 49.86 13.06
C ALA A 56 -17.76 49.22 12.14
N GLU A 57 -19.04 49.56 12.35
CA GLU A 57 -20.13 49.21 11.44
C GLU A 57 -20.31 50.32 10.40
N THR A 58 -20.67 49.98 9.16
CA THR A 58 -21.58 50.80 8.34
C THR A 58 -22.34 49.89 7.37
N ASN A 59 -23.65 50.11 7.25
CA ASN A 59 -24.62 49.19 6.62
C ASN A 59 -25.02 49.66 5.20
N SER A 60 -25.33 48.73 4.26
CA SER A 60 -26.02 49.05 3.00
C SER A 60 -26.77 47.86 2.38
N VAL A 61 -27.81 48.16 1.59
CA VAL A 61 -28.95 47.28 1.19
C VAL A 61 -29.08 47.36 -0.35
N SER A 62 -29.42 46.32 -1.14
CA SER A 62 -30.55 45.38 -0.99
C SER A 62 -30.39 44.01 -1.70
N THR A 63 -31.19 43.04 -1.23
CA THR A 63 -32.01 41.99 -1.92
C THR A 63 -32.13 41.95 -3.46
N PRO A 64 -32.60 40.83 -4.09
CA PRO A 64 -32.83 39.45 -3.59
C PRO A 64 -32.36 38.32 -4.56
N ASP A 65 -32.67 37.07 -4.18
CA ASP A 65 -32.90 35.88 -5.03
C ASP A 65 -31.84 35.43 -6.06
N ASP A 66 -31.03 34.42 -5.66
CA ASP A 66 -30.76 33.28 -6.55
C ASP A 66 -30.74 31.96 -5.76
N ALA A 67 -31.36 30.93 -6.32
CA ALA A 67 -31.54 29.62 -5.69
C ALA A 67 -30.28 28.74 -5.92
N GLY A 68 -29.17 29.15 -5.32
CA GLY A 68 -27.93 28.39 -5.31
C GLY A 68 -28.11 27.02 -4.66
N VAL A 69 -28.21 25.98 -5.49
CA VAL A 69 -28.12 24.58 -5.03
C VAL A 69 -26.75 24.40 -4.40
N GLN A 70 -26.70 24.39 -3.06
CA GLN A 70 -25.49 24.04 -2.32
C GLN A 70 -25.22 22.56 -2.56
N ALA A 71 -24.35 22.28 -3.53
CA ALA A 71 -23.66 21.01 -3.57
C ALA A 71 -22.79 20.94 -2.31
N GLU A 72 -23.14 20.04 -1.40
CA GLU A 72 -22.33 19.68 -0.24
C GLU A 72 -20.91 19.32 -0.70
N GLU A 73 -19.97 20.26 -0.61
CA GLU A 73 -18.54 20.01 -0.90
C GLU A 73 -17.92 19.17 0.22
N THR A 74 -18.30 17.90 0.27
CA THR A 74 -17.57 16.92 1.07
C THR A 74 -16.12 16.88 0.54
N PRO A 75 -15.09 17.04 1.39
CA PRO A 75 -13.71 17.09 0.94
C PRO A 75 -13.33 15.81 0.19
N ASP A 76 -12.64 15.95 -0.95
CA ASP A 76 -12.32 14.80 -1.81
C ASP A 76 -11.30 13.87 -1.13
N VAL A 77 -11.81 12.77 -0.58
CA VAL A 77 -11.05 11.83 0.25
C VAL A 77 -9.87 11.24 -0.52
N LEU A 78 -8.68 11.35 0.08
CA LEU A 78 -7.48 10.68 -0.43
C LEU A 78 -7.61 9.15 -0.28
N ILE A 79 -7.45 8.45 -1.39
CA ILE A 79 -7.63 6.99 -1.50
C ILE A 79 -6.39 6.34 -2.13
N GLN A 80 -5.98 5.21 -1.57
CA GLN A 80 -5.06 4.28 -2.23
C GLN A 80 -5.84 3.07 -2.76
N TYR A 81 -5.76 2.81 -4.06
CA TYR A 81 -6.27 1.56 -4.64
C TYR A 81 -5.18 0.49 -4.60
N VAL A 82 -5.56 -0.69 -4.12
CA VAL A 82 -4.74 -1.90 -4.15
C VAL A 82 -5.47 -2.92 -5.01
N VAL A 83 -4.78 -3.53 -5.98
CA VAL A 83 -5.37 -4.49 -6.91
C VAL A 83 -4.63 -5.81 -6.79
N LEU A 84 -5.40 -6.87 -6.53
CA LEU A 84 -4.93 -8.23 -6.39
C LEU A 84 -5.36 -9.10 -7.57
N ARG A 85 -4.64 -10.20 -7.75
CA ARG A 85 -4.90 -11.23 -8.76
C ARG A 85 -5.79 -12.34 -8.19
N ARG A 86 -7.00 -12.52 -8.74
CA ARG A 86 -7.94 -13.57 -8.31
C ARG A 86 -7.37 -14.98 -8.53
N ASP A 87 -6.68 -15.21 -9.64
CA ASP A 87 -5.97 -16.47 -9.91
C ASP A 87 -4.89 -16.80 -8.87
N LEU A 88 -4.24 -15.79 -8.28
CA LEU A 88 -3.33 -15.99 -7.15
C LEU A 88 -4.08 -16.17 -5.82
N ILE A 89 -5.17 -15.44 -5.57
CA ILE A 89 -6.03 -15.64 -4.38
C ILE A 89 -6.54 -17.09 -4.30
N ASP A 90 -6.93 -17.66 -5.44
CA ASP A 90 -7.51 -19.01 -5.50
C ASP A 90 -6.45 -20.13 -5.43
N SER A 91 -5.14 -19.81 -5.57
CA SER A 91 -4.05 -20.80 -5.63
C SER A 91 -2.94 -20.64 -4.59
N TRP A 92 -2.83 -19.47 -3.93
CA TRP A 92 -1.79 -19.16 -2.95
C TRP A 92 -2.37 -19.12 -1.52
N PRO A 93 -1.55 -19.34 -0.48
CA PRO A 93 -1.96 -19.06 0.89
C PRO A 93 -2.37 -17.59 1.05
N LEU A 94 -3.50 -17.34 1.73
CA LEU A 94 -4.03 -15.98 1.96
C LEU A 94 -2.98 -15.01 2.51
N GLY A 95 -2.15 -15.47 3.46
CA GLY A 95 -1.07 -14.66 4.03
C GLY A 95 -0.02 -14.22 3.01
N SER A 96 0.29 -15.05 2.01
CA SER A 96 1.19 -14.68 0.90
C SER A 96 0.59 -13.54 0.09
N VAL A 97 -0.69 -13.65 -0.30
CA VAL A 97 -1.38 -12.63 -1.09
C VAL A 97 -1.53 -11.31 -0.34
N VAL A 98 -1.86 -11.35 0.97
CA VAL A 98 -1.88 -10.16 1.84
C VAL A 98 -0.51 -9.49 1.85
N THR A 99 0.57 -10.26 1.95
CA THR A 99 1.95 -9.76 1.94
C THR A 99 2.29 -9.04 0.62
N GLN A 100 1.84 -9.55 -0.53
CA GLN A 100 1.97 -8.86 -1.83
C GLN A 100 1.27 -7.48 -1.82
N GLY A 101 0.06 -7.41 -1.25
CA GLY A 101 -0.68 -6.15 -1.08
C GLY A 101 0.06 -5.15 -0.20
N CYS A 102 0.64 -5.60 0.91
CA CYS A 102 1.47 -4.78 1.80
C CYS A 102 2.72 -4.25 1.07
N HIS A 103 3.47 -5.12 0.38
CA HIS A 103 4.67 -4.72 -0.36
C HIS A 103 4.39 -3.69 -1.45
N ALA A 104 3.33 -3.89 -2.25
CA ALA A 104 2.92 -2.94 -3.26
C ALA A 104 2.54 -1.58 -2.65
N SER A 105 1.74 -1.58 -1.58
CA SER A 105 1.21 -0.38 -0.93
C SER A 105 2.31 0.48 -0.29
N VAL A 106 3.19 -0.15 0.49
CA VAL A 106 4.33 0.52 1.15
C VAL A 106 5.31 1.05 0.10
N SER A 107 5.59 0.27 -0.95
CA SER A 107 6.45 0.71 -2.04
C SER A 107 5.89 1.92 -2.79
N ALA A 108 4.58 1.95 -3.08
CA ALA A 108 3.94 3.08 -3.74
C ALA A 108 4.01 4.37 -2.90
N ILE A 109 3.78 4.26 -1.59
CA ILE A 109 3.93 5.38 -0.65
C ILE A 109 5.39 5.84 -0.60
N TRP A 110 6.35 4.94 -0.36
CA TRP A 110 7.76 5.30 -0.23
C TRP A 110 8.33 5.98 -1.48
N LEU A 111 8.01 5.45 -2.67
CA LEU A 111 8.43 6.02 -3.96
C LEU A 111 7.81 7.39 -4.26
N THR A 112 6.78 7.80 -3.52
CA THR A 112 6.08 9.08 -3.70
C THR A 112 5.99 9.87 -2.40
N LYS A 113 6.87 9.62 -1.42
CA LYS A 113 6.78 10.20 -0.06
C LYS A 113 6.81 11.73 -0.03
N ASP A 114 7.43 12.35 -1.04
CA ASP A 114 7.58 13.81 -1.18
C ASP A 114 6.43 14.44 -2.00
N ASP A 115 5.47 13.64 -2.46
CA ASP A 115 4.26 14.11 -3.13
C ASP A 115 3.29 14.71 -2.10
N PRO A 116 2.61 15.84 -2.40
CA PRO A 116 1.67 16.46 -1.48
C PRO A 116 0.56 15.51 -1.01
N HIS A 117 -0.07 14.75 -1.91
CA HIS A 117 -1.15 13.85 -1.53
C HIS A 117 -0.65 12.65 -0.72
N THR A 118 0.57 12.17 -0.98
CA THR A 118 1.17 11.12 -0.14
C THR A 118 1.53 11.66 1.25
N SER A 119 2.04 12.90 1.32
CA SER A 119 2.35 13.59 2.57
C SER A 119 1.10 13.82 3.41
N ASP A 120 0.03 14.35 2.81
CA ASP A 120 -1.26 14.59 3.46
C ASP A 120 -1.89 13.28 3.95
N TYR A 121 -1.83 12.22 3.15
CA TYR A 121 -2.36 10.90 3.48
C TYR A 121 -1.58 10.20 4.62
N CYS A 122 -0.31 10.53 4.81
CA CYS A 122 0.53 10.02 5.88
C CYS A 122 0.77 11.03 7.02
N ASN A 123 0.08 12.16 7.02
CA ASN A 123 0.12 13.17 8.08
C ASN A 123 -0.37 12.54 9.41
N PRO A 124 0.28 12.81 10.57
CA PRO A 124 -0.18 12.36 11.88
C PRO A 124 -1.68 12.59 12.16
N ASP A 125 -2.28 13.69 11.68
CA ASP A 125 -3.70 13.99 11.87
C ASP A 125 -4.63 13.09 11.02
N ASN A 126 -4.10 12.50 9.93
CA ASN A 126 -4.82 11.68 8.96
C ASN A 126 -4.45 10.18 9.00
N ILE A 127 -3.41 9.79 9.74
CA ILE A 127 -2.82 8.45 9.63
C ILE A 127 -3.82 7.33 10.02
N ASP A 128 -4.66 7.58 11.02
CA ASP A 128 -5.71 6.65 11.48
C ASP A 128 -6.98 6.70 10.61
N SER A 129 -7.08 7.64 9.66
CA SER A 129 -8.20 7.80 8.72
C SER A 129 -7.85 7.39 7.28
N MET A 130 -6.66 6.83 7.04
CA MET A 130 -6.19 6.35 5.73
C MET A 130 -7.20 5.46 5.01
N HIS A 131 -7.77 5.95 3.90
CA HIS A 131 -8.70 5.15 3.10
C HIS A 131 -7.96 4.27 2.07
N LYS A 132 -8.28 2.96 2.04
CA LYS A 132 -7.77 2.00 1.05
C LYS A 132 -8.93 1.18 0.48
N VAL A 133 -8.86 0.87 -0.81
CA VAL A 133 -9.84 -0.01 -1.47
C VAL A 133 -9.13 -1.13 -2.22
N THR A 134 -9.40 -2.36 -1.82
CA THR A 134 -8.84 -3.57 -2.42
C THR A 134 -9.77 -4.10 -3.51
N LEU A 135 -9.27 -4.15 -4.74
CA LEU A 135 -9.98 -4.61 -5.93
C LEU A 135 -9.30 -5.85 -6.51
N GLU A 136 -9.99 -6.53 -7.43
CA GLU A 136 -9.46 -7.71 -8.11
C GLU A 136 -9.45 -7.58 -9.64
N VAL A 137 -8.45 -8.23 -10.24
CA VAL A 137 -8.40 -8.59 -11.66
C VAL A 137 -8.35 -10.11 -11.80
N LYS A 138 -8.80 -10.65 -12.94
CA LYS A 138 -8.86 -12.11 -13.16
C LYS A 138 -7.48 -12.77 -13.22
N GLY A 139 -6.44 -12.04 -13.60
CA GLY A 139 -5.09 -12.57 -13.76
C GLY A 139 -4.13 -11.61 -14.44
N GLU A 140 -2.96 -12.13 -14.79
CA GLU A 140 -1.78 -11.38 -15.25
C GLU A 140 -2.06 -10.34 -16.35
N THR A 141 -2.68 -10.76 -17.45
CA THR A 141 -2.96 -9.88 -18.61
C THR A 141 -3.78 -8.65 -18.20
N GLN A 142 -4.74 -8.81 -17.29
CA GLN A 142 -5.54 -7.68 -16.80
C GLN A 142 -4.73 -6.77 -15.85
N MET A 143 -3.80 -7.32 -15.07
CA MET A 143 -2.89 -6.55 -14.21
C MET A 143 -1.94 -5.68 -15.05
N VAL A 144 -1.33 -6.26 -16.09
CA VAL A 144 -0.43 -5.55 -17.01
C VAL A 144 -1.17 -4.46 -17.78
N ASN A 145 -2.31 -4.78 -18.41
CA ASN A 145 -3.13 -3.81 -19.13
C ASN A 145 -3.60 -2.65 -18.23
N LEU A 146 -3.88 -2.92 -16.94
CA LEU A 146 -4.21 -1.88 -15.97
C LEU A 146 -2.99 -0.99 -15.69
N SER A 147 -1.80 -1.56 -15.45
CA SER A 147 -0.56 -0.81 -15.26
C SER A 147 -0.25 0.10 -16.46
N GLU A 148 -0.39 -0.40 -17.68
CA GLU A 148 -0.18 0.36 -18.92
C GLU A 148 -1.19 1.49 -19.06
N LYS A 149 -2.49 1.22 -18.84
CA LYS A 149 -3.54 2.24 -18.85
C LYS A 149 -3.25 3.36 -17.83
N LEU A 150 -2.83 3.01 -16.62
CA LEU A 150 -2.50 3.98 -15.58
C LEU A 150 -1.27 4.81 -15.94
N LYS A 151 -0.20 4.18 -16.47
CA LYS A 151 1.00 4.88 -17.00
C LYS A 151 0.63 5.88 -18.11
N ALA A 152 -0.19 5.45 -19.07
CA ALA A 152 -0.63 6.28 -20.19
C ALA A 152 -1.50 7.50 -19.78
N ASN A 153 -2.04 7.50 -18.56
CA ASN A 153 -2.81 8.60 -17.98
C ASN A 153 -2.07 9.28 -16.81
N SER A 154 -0.74 9.09 -16.72
CA SER A 154 0.12 9.67 -15.67
C SER A 154 -0.26 9.33 -14.22
N ILE A 155 -1.05 8.26 -14.01
CA ILE A 155 -1.40 7.78 -12.67
C ILE A 155 -0.25 6.93 -12.13
N VAL A 156 0.63 7.57 -11.35
CA VAL A 156 1.73 6.95 -10.60
C VAL A 156 1.23 5.81 -9.71
N HIS A 157 1.82 4.64 -9.87
CA HIS A 157 1.54 3.42 -9.13
C HIS A 157 2.76 2.51 -9.09
N LYS A 158 2.81 1.61 -8.10
CA LYS A 158 3.74 0.49 -8.07
C LYS A 158 3.07 -0.76 -8.62
N LEU A 159 3.66 -1.37 -9.64
CA LEU A 159 3.46 -2.78 -9.95
C LEU A 159 4.49 -3.59 -9.15
N TRP A 160 4.02 -4.48 -8.28
CA TRP A 160 4.87 -5.41 -7.53
C TRP A 160 5.09 -6.69 -8.34
N ILE A 161 6.35 -7.11 -8.42
CA ILE A 161 6.81 -8.27 -9.17
C ILE A 161 7.48 -9.19 -8.15
N GLU A 162 6.93 -10.38 -7.96
CA GLU A 162 7.47 -11.36 -7.02
C GLU A 162 8.69 -12.09 -7.61
N GLN A 163 9.64 -12.45 -6.75
CA GLN A 163 10.87 -13.16 -7.11
C GLN A 163 10.93 -14.52 -6.39
N PRO A 164 11.54 -15.55 -6.98
CA PRO A 164 12.34 -15.54 -8.22
C PRO A 164 11.54 -15.69 -9.53
N GLU A 165 10.23 -15.95 -9.49
CA GLU A 165 9.42 -16.27 -10.68
C GLU A 165 9.20 -15.07 -11.62
N ASN A 166 9.46 -13.85 -11.13
CA ASN A 166 9.36 -12.58 -11.87
C ASN A 166 7.94 -12.28 -12.40
N ILE A 167 6.91 -12.63 -11.62
CA ILE A 167 5.49 -12.45 -12.01
C ILE A 167 4.86 -11.21 -11.35
N PRO A 168 3.99 -10.46 -12.05
CA PRO A 168 3.23 -9.36 -11.47
C PRO A 168 2.08 -9.88 -10.59
N THR A 169 2.16 -9.66 -9.28
CA THR A 169 1.19 -10.20 -8.30
C THR A 169 0.17 -9.17 -7.82
N CYS A 170 0.61 -7.92 -7.61
CA CYS A 170 -0.19 -6.85 -7.05
C CYS A 170 0.16 -5.49 -7.65
N LEU A 171 -0.80 -4.57 -7.72
CA LEU A 171 -0.61 -3.18 -8.07
C LEU A 171 -1.16 -2.28 -6.95
N ALA A 172 -0.45 -1.23 -6.58
CA ALA A 172 -0.96 -0.19 -5.68
C ALA A 172 -0.70 1.21 -6.24
N THR A 173 -1.69 2.09 -6.22
CA THR A 173 -1.49 3.51 -6.56
C THR A 173 -0.70 4.22 -5.44
N LYS A 174 -0.13 5.40 -5.70
CA LYS A 174 0.03 6.36 -4.60
C LYS A 174 -1.36 6.82 -4.09
N PRO A 175 -1.46 7.50 -2.95
CA PRO A 175 -2.67 8.23 -2.58
C PRO A 175 -3.05 9.27 -3.64
N TYR A 176 -4.34 9.37 -3.94
CA TYR A 176 -4.93 10.36 -4.85
C TYR A 176 -6.27 10.85 -4.34
N PRO A 177 -6.71 12.07 -4.70
CA PRO A 177 -8.11 12.48 -4.57
C PRO A 177 -9.02 11.50 -5.33
N LYS A 178 -10.07 11.01 -4.69
CA LYS A 178 -10.95 9.95 -5.22
C LYS A 178 -11.64 10.35 -6.51
N SER A 179 -11.94 11.63 -6.72
CA SER A 179 -12.49 12.14 -7.98
C SER A 179 -11.57 11.83 -9.18
N VAL A 180 -10.26 12.02 -9.01
CA VAL A 180 -9.23 11.88 -10.05
C VAL A 180 -8.98 10.41 -10.38
N VAL A 181 -8.78 9.56 -9.37
CA VAL A 181 -8.31 8.19 -9.58
C VAL A 181 -9.45 7.17 -9.79
N SER A 182 -10.63 7.37 -9.20
CA SER A 182 -11.70 6.36 -9.26
C SER A 182 -12.17 5.97 -10.69
N PRO A 183 -12.22 6.85 -11.72
CA PRO A 183 -12.66 6.48 -13.07
C PRO A 183 -11.86 5.35 -13.71
N PHE A 184 -10.59 5.19 -13.32
CA PHE A 184 -9.73 4.12 -13.84
C PHE A 184 -10.15 2.73 -13.36
N PHE A 185 -10.76 2.65 -12.17
CA PHE A 185 -11.04 1.42 -11.42
C PHE A 185 -12.52 1.01 -11.39
N LYS A 186 -13.47 1.87 -11.82
CA LYS A 186 -14.94 1.62 -11.81
C LYS A 186 -15.41 0.29 -12.44
N LYS A 187 -14.61 -0.34 -13.30
CA LYS A 187 -14.93 -1.62 -13.98
C LYS A 187 -14.39 -2.86 -13.24
N LEU A 188 -13.57 -2.69 -12.22
CA LEU A 188 -13.05 -3.79 -11.40
C LEU A 188 -14.01 -4.13 -10.26
N LYS A 189 -13.91 -5.35 -9.75
CA LYS A 189 -14.72 -5.80 -8.61
C LYS A 189 -13.97 -5.54 -7.31
N LEU A 190 -14.72 -5.34 -6.22
CA LEU A 190 -14.16 -5.41 -4.87
C LEU A 190 -13.61 -6.82 -4.64
N CYS A 191 -12.39 -6.92 -4.11
CA CYS A 191 -11.80 -8.20 -3.72
C CYS A 191 -12.60 -8.82 -2.57
N LYS A 192 -12.94 -10.11 -2.69
CA LYS A 192 -13.73 -10.88 -1.71
C LYS A 192 -13.05 -12.19 -1.34
#